data_AF-A0A2V8BPK9-F1
#
_entry.id   AF-A0A2V8BPK9-F1
#
_cell.length_a   1.000
_cell.length_b   1.000
_cell.length_c   1.000
_cell.angle_alpha   90.00
_cell.angle_beta   90.00
_cell.angle_gamma   90.00
#
_symmetry.space_group_name_H-M   'P 1'
#
loop_
_entity.id
_entity.type
_entity.pdbx_description
1 polymer ?
#
loop_
_entity_poly.entity_id
_entity_poly.type
_entity_poly.pdbx_seq_one_letter_code
_entity_poly.pdbx_strand_id
1 'polypeptide(L)'
;MYVVYLRNPKGDGKAGYYVGMTGLAPVQRFKNHKQGIKAAGVVKRCGERLVPRLYAHLNPMPYAKALEMEVALADSLRKRGFTVYGGH
;
A
#
# COMPACT_ATOMS: atom_id res chain seq x y z
N MET A 1 8.53 0.47 -3.32
CA MET A 1 7.08 0.76 -3.32
C MET A 1 6.24 -0.51 -3.40
N TYR A 2 5.07 -0.53 -2.74
CA TYR A 2 4.01 -1.51 -2.93
C TYR A 2 2.64 -0.89 -2.64
N VAL A 3 1.60 -1.42 -3.27
CA VAL A 3 0.21 -1.04 -3.03
C VAL A 3 -0.63 -2.29 -2.81
N VAL A 4 -1.47 -2.25 -1.77
CA VAL A 4 -2.42 -3.32 -1.45
C VAL A 4 -3.85 -2.82 -1.66
N TYR A 5 -4.66 -3.62 -2.33
CA TYR A 5 -6.11 -3.43 -2.38
C TYR A 5 -6.73 -3.87 -1.06
N LEU A 6 -7.54 -2.99 -0.47
CA LEU A 6 -8.25 -3.21 0.78
C LEU A 6 -9.75 -3.38 0.49
N ARG A 7 -10.32 -4.50 0.92
CA ARG A 7 -11.75 -4.74 0.85
C ARG A 7 -12.45 -4.09 2.04
N ASN A 8 -13.38 -3.19 1.78
CA ASN A 8 -14.24 -2.53 2.77
C ASN A 8 -13.51 -2.06 4.05
N PRO A 9 -12.40 -1.29 3.97
CA PRO A 9 -11.60 -0.96 5.14
C PRO A 9 -12.29 0.00 6.13
N LYS A 10 -13.34 0.72 5.70
CA LYS A 10 -14.14 1.63 6.55
C LYS A 10 -15.46 1.03 7.03
N GLY A 11 -15.88 -0.12 6.50
CA GLY A 11 -17.20 -0.68 6.77
C GLY A 11 -18.34 -0.05 5.95
N ASP A 12 -18.04 0.86 5.01
CA ASP A 12 -18.99 1.60 4.18
C ASP A 12 -19.27 0.95 2.81
N GLY A 13 -18.78 -0.27 2.59
CA GLY A 13 -18.90 -1.03 1.34
C GLY A 13 -17.92 -0.62 0.25
N LYS A 14 -17.10 0.42 0.46
CA LYS A 14 -16.15 0.93 -0.55
C LYS A 14 -14.77 0.30 -0.39
N ALA A 15 -14.09 0.07 -1.50
CA ALA A 15 -12.70 -0.36 -1.47
C ALA A 15 -11.74 0.78 -1.11
N GLY A 16 -10.53 0.42 -0.70
CA GLY A 16 -9.44 1.37 -0.48
C GLY A 16 -8.09 0.81 -0.89
N TYR A 17 -7.05 1.63 -0.74
CA TYR A 17 -5.67 1.23 -0.98
C TYR A 17 -4.80 1.48 0.24
N TYR A 18 -3.81 0.62 0.45
CA TYR A 18 -2.68 0.90 1.33
C TYR A 18 -1.44 1.14 0.48
N VAL A 19 -0.77 2.27 0.67
CA VAL A 19 0.48 2.62 0.00
C VAL A 19 1.63 2.47 1.00
N GLY A 20 2.70 1.81 0.58
CA GLY A 20 3.85 1.54 1.42
C GLY A 20 5.17 1.50 0.66
N MET A 21 6.29 1.72 1.34
CA MET A 21 7.62 1.31 0.89
C MET A 21 8.18 0.12 1.70
N THR A 22 9.13 -0.60 1.10
CA THR A 22 9.79 -1.75 1.72
C THR A 22 11.10 -2.07 0.99
N GLY A 23 12.11 -2.53 1.72
CA GLY A 23 13.32 -3.14 1.15
C GLY A 23 13.17 -4.65 0.86
N LEU A 24 12.02 -5.25 1.17
CA LEU A 24 11.71 -6.64 0.84
C LEU A 24 11.01 -6.73 -0.52
N ALA A 25 10.94 -7.93 -1.09
CA ALA A 25 10.00 -8.18 -2.18
C ALA A 25 8.56 -7.84 -1.74
N PRO A 26 7.75 -7.14 -2.55
CA PRO A 26 6.37 -6.77 -2.19
C PRO A 26 5.50 -7.95 -1.76
N VAL A 27 5.68 -9.11 -2.38
CA VAL A 27 4.99 -10.36 -2.02
C VAL A 27 5.35 -10.80 -0.60
N GLN A 28 6.65 -10.79 -0.25
CA GLN A 28 7.12 -11.11 1.09
C GLN A 28 6.60 -10.09 2.10
N ARG A 29 6.64 -8.80 1.78
CA ARG A 29 6.11 -7.75 2.66
C ARG A 29 4.62 -7.93 2.91
N PHE A 30 3.85 -8.26 1.88
CA PHE A 30 2.41 -8.53 2.02
C PHE A 30 2.14 -9.76 2.88
N LYS A 31 2.90 -10.85 2.70
CA LYS A 31 2.82 -12.05 3.56
C LYS A 31 3.07 -11.71 5.03
N ASN A 32 4.11 -10.91 5.32
CA ASN A 32 4.40 -10.44 6.67
C ASN A 32 3.21 -9.67 7.27
N HIS A 33 2.55 -8.79 6.50
CA HIS A 33 1.34 -8.11 6.95
C HIS A 33 0.22 -9.09 7.33
N LYS A 34 -0.05 -10.08 6.47
CA LYS A 34 -1.10 -11.08 6.74
C LYS A 34 -0.79 -11.95 7.95
N GLN A 35 0.50 -12.20 8.24
CA GLN A 35 0.95 -12.91 9.43
C GLN A 35 1.03 -12.04 10.69
N GLY A 36 0.84 -10.71 10.57
CA GLY A 36 0.96 -9.78 11.70
C GLY A 36 2.38 -9.35 12.04
N ILE A 37 3.36 -9.67 11.19
CA ILE A 37 4.78 -9.34 11.38
C ILE A 37 5.05 -7.94 10.86
N LYS A 38 5.35 -6.98 11.76
CA LYS A 38 5.53 -5.56 11.43
C LYS A 38 4.40 -5.05 10.54
N ALA A 39 3.16 -5.37 10.91
CA ALA A 39 2.00 -5.26 10.05
C ALA A 39 1.19 -3.97 10.31
N ALA A 40 0.63 -3.41 9.26
CA ALA A 40 -0.45 -2.43 9.37
C ALA A 40 -1.77 -3.17 9.63
N GLY A 41 -2.48 -2.82 10.71
CA GLY A 41 -3.71 -3.51 11.10
C GLY A 41 -4.76 -3.55 9.98
N VAL A 42 -4.90 -2.47 9.21
CA VAL A 42 -5.81 -2.42 8.06
C VAL A 42 -5.43 -3.39 6.94
N VAL A 43 -4.14 -3.59 6.67
CA VAL A 43 -3.67 -4.55 5.66
C VAL A 43 -3.87 -5.98 6.14
N LYS A 44 -3.61 -6.24 7.43
CA LYS A 44 -3.85 -7.56 8.03
C LYS A 44 -5.33 -7.95 7.91
N ARG A 45 -6.24 -7.05 8.33
CA ARG A 45 -7.69 -7.29 8.35
C ARG A 45 -8.34 -7.25 6.97
N CYS A 46 -8.03 -6.23 6.17
CA CYS A 46 -8.77 -5.90 4.94
C CYS A 46 -7.96 -6.13 3.66
N GLY A 47 -6.65 -6.36 3.75
CA GLY A 47 -5.79 -6.54 2.58
C GLY A 47 -6.08 -7.85 1.84
N GLU A 48 -6.41 -7.72 0.57
CA GLU A 48 -6.82 -8.84 -0.29
C GLU A 48 -5.71 -9.24 -1.27
N ARG A 49 -5.12 -8.27 -1.98
CA ARG A 49 -4.08 -8.52 -2.97
C ARG A 49 -3.18 -7.31 -3.20
N LEU A 50 -1.98 -7.56 -3.73
CA LEU A 50 -1.13 -6.51 -4.27
C LEU A 50 -1.72 -5.94 -5.57
N VAL A 51 -1.36 -4.70 -5.89
CA VAL A 51 -1.76 -4.02 -7.14
C VAL A 51 -0.52 -3.52 -7.91
N PRO A 52 0.26 -4.42 -8.55
CA PRO A 52 1.53 -4.07 -9.19
C PRO A 52 1.42 -2.95 -10.23
N ARG A 53 0.30 -2.86 -10.95
CA ARG A 53 0.05 -1.79 -11.93
C ARG A 53 0.24 -0.37 -11.36
N LEU A 54 0.04 -0.18 -10.05
CA LEU A 54 0.17 1.11 -9.39
C LEU A 54 1.60 1.43 -8.91
N TYR A 55 2.52 0.46 -8.85
CA TYR A 55 3.82 0.69 -8.21
C TYR A 55 5.03 -0.01 -8.85
N ALA A 56 4.83 -1.05 -9.68
CA ALA A 56 5.94 -1.89 -10.15
C ALA A 56 6.95 -1.08 -10.98
N HIS A 57 6.47 -0.16 -11.82
CA HIS A 57 7.29 0.74 -12.63
C HIS A 57 8.08 1.78 -11.81
N LEU A 58 7.80 1.91 -10.51
CA LEU A 58 8.55 2.77 -9.59
C LEU A 58 9.71 2.03 -8.93
N ASN A 59 9.80 0.70 -9.08
CA ASN A 59 10.80 -0.13 -8.43
C ASN A 59 11.86 -0.62 -9.44
N PRO A 60 13.13 -0.77 -9.02
CA PRO A 60 13.69 -0.35 -7.73
C PRO A 60 13.98 1.16 -7.70
N MET A 61 14.09 1.73 -6.49
CA MET A 61 14.51 3.13 -6.33
C MET A 61 15.23 3.34 -4.98
N PRO A 62 16.09 4.37 -4.86
CA PRO A 62 16.75 4.71 -3.60
C PRO A 62 15.75 5.04 -2.49
N TYR A 63 16.14 4.80 -1.24
CA TYR A 63 15.28 5.01 -0.07
C TYR A 63 14.73 6.44 0.04
N ALA A 64 15.58 7.46 -0.16
CA ALA A 64 15.17 8.86 -0.13
C ALA A 64 14.06 9.15 -1.16
N LYS A 65 14.21 8.61 -2.38
CA LYS A 65 13.18 8.75 -3.43
C LYS A 65 11.91 7.95 -3.11
N ALA A 66 12.04 6.81 -2.43
CA ALA A 66 10.89 6.01 -2.03
C ALA A 66 10.00 6.74 -1.00
N LEU A 67 10.58 7.53 -0.09
CA LEU A 67 9.85 8.37 0.85
C LEU A 67 8.98 9.41 0.10
N GLU A 68 9.59 10.15 -0.82
CA GLU A 68 8.87 11.14 -1.64
C GLU A 68 7.75 10.49 -2.47
N MET A 69 8.05 9.36 -3.09
CA MET A 69 7.10 8.65 -3.95
C MET A 69 5.97 7.98 -3.19
N GLU A 70 6.19 7.59 -1.94
CA GLU A 70 5.15 7.06 -1.04
C GLU A 70 4.07 8.10 -0.77
N VAL A 71 4.47 9.34 -0.44
CA VAL A 71 3.53 10.46 -0.26
C VAL A 71 2.85 10.82 -1.58
N ALA A 72 3.62 11.01 -2.66
CA ALA A 72 3.09 11.43 -3.95
C ALA A 72 2.08 10.43 -4.55
N LEU A 73 2.34 9.12 -4.45
CA LEU A 73 1.42 8.09 -4.92
C LEU A 73 0.14 8.05 -4.08
N ALA A 74 0.27 8.16 -2.77
CA ALA A 74 -0.89 8.17 -1.88
C ALA A 74 -1.79 9.38 -2.15
N ASP A 75 -1.21 10.56 -2.33
CA ASP A 75 -1.97 11.78 -2.64
C ASP A 75 -2.62 11.75 -4.03
N SER A 76 -1.94 11.19 -5.04
CA SER A 76 -2.54 10.97 -6.36
C SER A 76 -3.78 10.07 -6.28
N LEU A 77 -3.73 8.99 -5.50
CA LEU A 77 -4.88 8.11 -5.29
C LEU A 77 -6.00 8.81 -4.50
N ARG A 78 -5.67 9.62 -3.48
CA ARG A 78 -6.66 10.43 -2.74
C ARG A 78 -7.36 11.44 -3.64
N LYS A 79 -6.61 12.16 -4.49
CA LYS A 79 -7.16 13.11 -5.47
C LYS A 79 -8.12 12.46 -6.47
N ARG A 80 -7.92 11.16 -6.75
CA ARG A 80 -8.83 10.35 -7.59
C ARG A 80 -10.06 9.82 -6.84
N GLY A 81 -10.24 10.19 -5.57
CA GLY A 81 -11.41 9.84 -4.76
C GLY A 81 -11.30 8.51 -4.01
N PHE A 82 -10.15 7.85 -4.01
CA PHE A 82 -9.98 6.60 -3.27
C PHE A 82 -9.72 6.85 -1.79
N THR A 83 -10.21 5.95 -0.93
CA THR A 83 -9.73 5.89 0.46
C THR A 83 -8.32 5.30 0.47
N VAL A 84 -7.36 6.02 1.06
CA VAL A 84 -5.94 5.63 1.09
C VAL A 84 -5.38 5.63 2.50
N TYR A 85 -4.73 4.53 2.88
CA TYR A 85 -3.97 4.34 4.11
C TYR A 85 -2.47 4.27 3.80
N GLY A 86 -1.61 4.60 4.76
CA GLY A 86 -0.17 4.74 4.50
C GLY A 86 0.15 6.05 3.77
N GLY A 87 1.36 6.19 3.23
CA GLY A 87 1.71 7.36 2.43
C GLY A 87 1.89 8.66 3.22
N HIS A 88 2.54 8.60 4.40
CA HIS A 88 2.77 9.72 5.31
C HIS A 88 4.15 9.60 5.95
#